data_AF-A0ABD7CR70-F1
#
_entry.id   AF-A0ABD7CR70-F1
#
_cell.length_a   1.000
_cell.length_b   1.000
_cell.length_c   1.000
_cell.angle_alpha   90.00
_cell.angle_beta   90.00
_cell.angle_gamma   90.00
#
_symmetry.space_group_name_H-M   'P 1'
#
loop_
_entity.id
_entity.type
_entity.pdbx_description
1 polymer ?
#
loop_
_entity_poly.entity_id
_entity_poly.type
_entity_poly.pdbx_seq_one_letter_code
_entity_poly.pdbx_strand_id
1 'polypeptide(L)' 'MALKINTSFKENDEEMKLYLEVVSNSDKSAFIKEALKFYIKYRHMLPTLEQKCIKNKA' A
#
# COMPACT_ATOMS: atom_id res chain seq x y z
N MET A 1 -5.28 -18.33 -17.35
CA MET A 1 -6.28 -17.29 -17.05
C MET A 1 -5.79 -16.51 -15.85
N ALA A 2 -5.56 -15.20 -15.97
CA ALA A 2 -5.16 -14.38 -14.83
C ALA A 2 -6.39 -14.09 -13.96
N LEU A 3 -6.33 -14.44 -12.67
CA LEU A 3 -7.39 -14.13 -11.71
C LEU A 3 -7.39 -12.63 -11.45
N LYS A 4 -8.48 -11.95 -11.83
CA LYS A 4 -8.66 -10.52 -11.52
C LYS A 4 -9.23 -10.41 -10.11
N ILE A 5 -8.45 -9.86 -9.19
CA ILE A 5 -8.90 -9.58 -7.83
C ILE A 5 -9.71 -8.29 -7.89
N ASN A 6 -10.95 -8.34 -7.41
CA ASN A 6 -11.79 -7.15 -7.29
C ASN A 6 -11.54 -6.51 -5.92
N THR A 7 -11.00 -5.29 -5.91
CA THR A 7 -10.67 -4.56 -4.68
C THR A 7 -11.58 -3.34 -4.55
N SER A 8 -12.26 -3.21 -3.41
CA SER A 8 -13.01 -2.01 -3.04
C SER A 8 -12.22 -1.19 -2.03
N PHE A 9 -12.02 0.10 -2.30
CA PHE A 9 -11.50 1.06 -1.31
C PHE A 9 -12.69 1.63 -0.53
N LYS A 10 -12.52 1.83 0.78
CA LYS A 10 -13.47 2.59 1.59
C LYS A 10 -13.36 4.07 1.22
N GLU A 11 -14.48 4.78 1.29
CA GLU A 11 -14.54 6.22 1.04
C GLU A 11 -13.99 7.02 2.24
N ASN A 12 -12.72 6.82 2.57
CA ASN A 12 -11.98 7.66 3.52
C ASN A 12 -10.81 8.36 2.80
N ASP A 13 -10.42 9.54 3.29
CA ASP A 13 -9.45 10.40 2.61
C ASP A 13 -8.07 9.73 2.43
N GLU A 14 -7.68 8.82 3.33
CA GLU A 14 -6.40 8.13 3.26
C GLU A 14 -6.40 7.04 2.17
N GLU A 15 -7.44 6.21 2.11
CA GLU A 15 -7.59 5.19 1.06
C GLU A 15 -7.81 5.82 -0.32
N MET A 16 -8.49 6.97 -0.38
CA MET A 16 -8.69 7.70 -1.64
C MET A 16 -7.38 8.28 -2.18
N LYS A 17 -6.51 8.82 -1.31
CA LYS A 17 -5.16 9.27 -1.69
C LYS A 17 -4.32 8.11 -2.24
N LEU A 18 -4.35 6.97 -1.55
CA LEU A 18 -3.65 5.77 -1.98
C LEU A 18 -4.18 5.28 -3.34
N TYR A 19 -5.50 5.29 -3.53
CA TYR A 19 -6.13 4.93 -4.80
C TYR A 19 -5.66 5.85 -5.94
N LEU A 20 -5.65 7.17 -5.73
CA LEU A 20 -5.20 8.14 -6.71
C LEU A 20 -3.71 7.96 -7.05
N GLU A 21 -2.87 7.67 -6.06
CA GLU A 21 -1.44 7.38 -6.26
C GLU A 21 -1.24 6.09 -7.08
N VAL A 22 -1.98 5.02 -6.78
CA VAL A 22 -1.91 3.78 -7.54
C VAL A 22 -2.41 3.98 -8.98
N VAL A 23 -3.47 4.77 -9.17
CA VAL A 23 -4.07 5.00 -10.50
C VAL A 23 -3.23 5.92 -11.37
N SER A 24 -2.50 6.87 -10.79
CA SER A 24 -1.60 7.78 -11.52
C SER A 24 -0.32 7.09 -12.03
N ASN A 25 0.04 5.94 -11.47
CA ASN A 25 1.14 5.12 -11.95
C ASN A 25 0.82 4.45 -13.30
N SER A 26 1.76 4.53 -14.24
CA SER A 26 1.63 3.95 -15.58
C SER A 26 1.55 2.42 -15.55
N ASP A 27 2.33 1.76 -14.68
CA ASP A 27 2.25 0.32 -14.42
C ASP A 27 1.79 0.03 -12.99
N LYS A 28 0.46 0.02 -12.84
CA LYS A 28 -0.24 -0.29 -11.58
C LYS A 28 0.12 -1.68 -11.04
N SER A 29 0.34 -2.64 -11.94
CA SER A 29 0.64 -4.02 -11.55
C SER A 29 2.03 -4.12 -10.96
N ALA A 30 3.01 -3.41 -11.52
CA ALA A 30 4.36 -3.34 -10.97
C ALA A 30 4.38 -2.65 -9.60
N PHE A 31 3.69 -1.52 -9.46
CA PHE A 31 3.58 -0.80 -8.18
C PHE A 31 3.00 -1.70 -7.07
N ILE A 32 1.85 -2.32 -7.33
CA ILE A 32 1.18 -3.20 -6.35
C ILE A 32 2.08 -4.40 -5.99
N LYS A 33 2.76 -5.01 -6.98
CA LYS A 33 3.69 -6.12 -6.72
C LYS A 33 4.84 -5.72 -5.80
N GLU A 34 5.44 -4.57 -6.00
CA GLU A 34 6.52 -4.08 -5.14
C GLU A 34 6.01 -3.75 -3.73
N ALA A 35 4.85 -3.11 -3.61
CA ALA A 35 4.22 -2.85 -2.31
C ALA A 35 3.94 -4.14 -1.52
N LEU A 36 3.42 -5.18 -2.20
CA LEU A 36 3.20 -6.50 -1.60
C LEU A 36 4.51 -7.17 -1.17
N LYS A 37 5.54 -7.13 -2.02
CA LYS A 37 6.87 -7.67 -1.68
C LYS A 37 7.44 -6.96 -0.47
N PHE A 38 7.34 -5.64 -0.41
CA PHE A 38 7.77 -4.83 0.73
C PHE A 38 7.03 -5.26 2.00
N TYR A 39 5.70 -5.32 1.95
CA TYR A 39 4.89 -5.73 3.10
C TYR A 39 5.27 -7.13 3.58
N ILE A 40 5.35 -8.12 2.69
CA ILE A 40 5.72 -9.49 3.06
C ILE A 40 7.14 -9.53 3.67
N LYS A 41 8.09 -8.83 3.05
CA LYS A 41 9.48 -8.78 3.51
C LYS A 41 9.59 -8.18 4.91
N TYR A 42 8.85 -7.11 5.21
CA TYR A 42 8.98 -6.37 6.47
C TYR A 42 7.81 -6.59 7.44
N ARG A 43 6.91 -7.54 7.16
CA ARG A 43 5.76 -7.85 8.04
C ARG A 43 6.19 -8.15 9.47
N HIS A 44 7.33 -8.82 9.63
CA HIS A 44 7.90 -9.15 10.94
C HIS A 44 8.45 -7.92 11.69
N MET A 45 8.70 -6.81 10.98
CA MET A 45 9.16 -5.53 11.53
C MET A 45 8.04 -4.51 11.70
N LEU A 46 6.78 -4.87 11.41
CA LEU A 46 5.61 -3.98 11.59
C LEU A 46 5.60 -3.27 12.96
N PRO A 47 5.81 -3.95 14.10
CA PRO A 47 5.82 -3.29 15.41
C PRO A 47 6.89 -2.20 15.53
N THR A 48 8.01 -2.34 14.83
CA THR A 48 9.11 -1.37 14.83
C THR A 48 8.88 -0.24 13.82
N LEU A 49 8.23 -0.54 12.68
CA LEU A 49 7.90 0.44 11.65
C LEU A 49 6.78 1.38 12.12
N GLU A 50 5.75 0.85 12.81
CA GLU A 50 4.68 1.66 13.39
C GLU A 50 5.23 2.68 14.39
N GLN A 51 6.17 2.29 15.25
CA GLN A 51 6.83 3.19 16.19
C GLN A 51 7.66 4.28 15.52
N LYS A 52 8.26 4.01 14.35
CA LYS A 52 9.06 5.00 13.61
C LYS A 52 8.18 5.99 12.83
N CYS A 53 7.09 5.52 12.22
CA CYS A 53 6.14 6.38 11.50
C CYS A 53 5.41 7.34 12.44
N ILE A 54 5.11 6.94 13.68
CA ILE A 54 4.52 7.83 14.70
C ILE A 54 5.49 8.96 15.10
N LYS A 55 6.80 8.70 15.14
CA LYS A 55 7.81 9.70 15.53
C LYS A 55 8.08 10.79 14.49
N ASN A 56 7.74 10.57 13.22
CA ASN A 56 7.86 11.59 12.16
C ASN A 56 6.62 12.50 12.06
N LYS A 57 5.66 12.37 12.98
CA LYS A 57 4.47 13.23 13.09
C LYS A 57 4.59 14.28 14.22
N ALA A 58 5.78 14.46 14.79
CA ALA A 58 6.11 15.46 15.80
C ALA A 58 6.89 16.63 15.18
#